data_AF-A0A8T8HWY2-F1
#
_entry.id   AF-A0A8T8HWY2-F1
#
_cell.length_a   1.000
_cell.length_b   1.000
_cell.length_c   1.000
_cell.angle_alpha   90.00
_cell.angle_beta   90.00
_cell.angle_gamma   90.00
#
_symmetry.space_group_name_H-M   'P 1'
#
loop_
_entity.id
_entity.type
_entity.pdbx_description
1 polymer ?
#
loop_
_entity_poly.entity_id
_entity_poly.type
_entity_poly.pdbx_seq_one_letter_code
_entity_poly.pdbx_strand_id
1 'polypeptide(L)'
;GATTTRLRKDMRIAPGSLWPDAVFTAPAPGDDAEAVVRSGRIRDSYERLRTMAFAYNQPNTGHTHDPELLKCTLRGLEHMNAEVYRAGRETYGNWYHWRIGAPQAMQDACVLLYEHVPAESLARYLAAVDHFVPDREVEDRPGVS
;
A
#
# COMPACT_ATOMS: atom_id res chain seq x y z
N GLY A 1 -13.96 6.44 12.75
CA GLY A 1 -15.34 6.52 12.22
C GLY A 1 -15.81 5.14 11.76
N ALA A 2 -17.06 5.03 11.29
CA ALA A 2 -17.66 3.76 10.86
C ALA A 2 -16.85 3.02 9.78
N THR A 3 -16.24 3.77 8.84
CA THR A 3 -15.37 3.21 7.79
C THR A 3 -14.18 2.45 8.37
N THR A 4 -13.41 3.08 9.27
CA THR A 4 -12.24 2.45 9.94
C THR A 4 -12.64 1.21 10.72
N THR A 5 -13.76 1.26 11.45
CA THR A 5 -14.28 0.11 12.20
C THR A 5 -14.53 -1.08 11.28
N ARG A 6 -15.17 -0.85 10.13
CA ARG A 6 -15.42 -1.90 9.13
C ARG A 6 -14.11 -2.42 8.54
N LEU A 7 -13.21 -1.54 8.12
CA LEU A 7 -11.91 -1.94 7.56
C LEU A 7 -11.13 -2.84 8.52
N ARG A 8 -11.02 -2.45 9.80
CA ARG A 8 -10.35 -3.28 10.83
C ARG A 8 -11.07 -4.61 11.04
N LYS A 9 -12.40 -4.60 11.13
CA LYS A 9 -13.22 -5.81 11.36
C LYS A 9 -13.08 -6.81 10.21
N ASP A 10 -12.99 -6.34 8.98
CA ASP A 10 -13.00 -7.17 7.77
C ASP A 10 -11.60 -7.54 7.29
N MET A 11 -10.54 -6.95 7.88
CA MET A 11 -9.16 -7.26 7.52
C MET A 11 -8.85 -8.74 7.77
N ARG A 12 -8.32 -9.42 6.75
CA ARG A 12 -7.97 -10.85 6.80
C ARG A 12 -6.66 -11.00 6.05
N ILE A 13 -5.55 -10.93 6.78
CA ILE A 13 -4.21 -11.16 6.24
C ILE A 13 -4.12 -12.64 5.83
N ALA A 14 -3.89 -12.89 4.54
CA ALA A 14 -3.72 -14.21 3.97
C ALA A 14 -2.73 -14.11 2.79
N PRO A 15 -2.05 -15.20 2.41
CA PRO A 15 -1.21 -15.18 1.22
C PRO A 15 -1.96 -14.62 0.00
N GLY A 16 -1.41 -13.61 -0.65
CA GLY A 16 -2.04 -12.97 -1.81
C GLY A 16 -3.23 -12.03 -1.56
N SER A 17 -3.62 -11.74 -0.30
CA SER A 17 -4.69 -10.78 0.00
C SER A 17 -4.63 -10.17 1.41
N LEU A 18 -5.04 -8.90 1.54
CA LEU A 18 -5.13 -8.22 2.85
C LEU A 18 -6.58 -8.07 3.34
N TRP A 19 -7.52 -8.00 2.40
CA TRP A 19 -8.96 -8.12 2.63
C TRP A 19 -9.53 -9.16 1.66
N PRO A 20 -10.65 -9.83 2.01
CA PRO A 20 -11.27 -10.83 1.14
C PRO A 20 -11.63 -10.30 -0.25
N ASP A 21 -11.93 -9.01 -0.37
CA ASP A 21 -12.26 -8.33 -1.64
C ASP A 21 -11.05 -7.65 -2.31
N ALA A 22 -9.86 -7.74 -1.70
CA ALA A 22 -8.62 -7.11 -2.15
C ALA A 22 -7.52 -8.16 -2.37
N VAL A 23 -7.81 -9.12 -3.24
CA VAL A 23 -6.83 -10.11 -3.70
C VAL A 23 -5.88 -9.45 -4.70
N PHE A 24 -4.59 -9.53 -4.41
CA PHE A 24 -3.51 -8.93 -5.18
C PHE A 24 -2.54 -9.95 -5.78
N THR A 25 -2.76 -11.26 -5.65
CA THR A 25 -1.93 -12.26 -6.35
C THR A 25 -1.82 -11.95 -7.84
N ALA A 26 -0.62 -12.10 -8.40
CA ALA A 26 -0.41 -11.92 -9.84
C ALA A 26 -1.34 -12.88 -10.61
N PRO A 27 -2.03 -12.41 -11.66
CA PRO A 27 -2.89 -13.26 -12.48
C PRO A 27 -2.08 -14.25 -13.31
N ALA A 28 -2.77 -15.18 -13.97
CA ALA A 28 -2.16 -16.03 -14.97
C ALA A 28 -1.62 -15.19 -16.15
N PRO A 29 -0.52 -15.62 -16.80
CA PRO A 29 0.01 -14.93 -17.97
C PRO A 29 -1.04 -14.78 -19.07
N GLY A 30 -1.15 -13.59 -19.66
CA GLY A 30 -2.07 -13.29 -20.76
C GLY A 30 -3.46 -12.79 -20.36
N ASP A 31 -3.76 -12.70 -19.07
CA ASP A 31 -5.00 -12.09 -18.57
C ASP A 31 -4.79 -10.62 -18.16
N ASP A 32 -4.70 -9.74 -19.16
CA ASP A 32 -4.42 -8.32 -18.95
C ASP A 32 -5.54 -7.61 -18.17
N ALA A 33 -6.80 -8.01 -18.40
CA ALA A 33 -7.95 -7.44 -17.70
C ALA A 33 -7.86 -7.73 -16.20
N GLU A 34 -7.58 -8.97 -15.83
CA GLU A 34 -7.40 -9.35 -14.44
C GLU A 34 -6.14 -8.69 -13.85
N ALA A 35 -5.06 -8.54 -14.62
CA ALA A 35 -3.86 -7.84 -14.17
C ALA A 35 -4.15 -6.39 -13.75
N VAL A 36 -4.96 -5.67 -14.54
CA VAL A 36 -5.40 -4.32 -14.21
C VAL A 36 -6.23 -4.31 -12.93
N VAL A 37 -7.15 -5.26 -12.75
CA VAL A 37 -7.94 -5.39 -11.52
C VAL A 37 -7.03 -5.67 -10.31
N ARG A 38 -6.12 -6.65 -10.41
CA ARG A 38 -5.22 -7.06 -9.32
C ARG A 38 -4.28 -5.94 -8.89
N SER A 39 -3.70 -5.21 -9.84
CA SER A 39 -2.88 -4.04 -9.52
C SER A 39 -3.68 -2.93 -8.83
N GLY A 40 -4.95 -2.74 -9.22
CA GLY A 40 -5.86 -1.82 -8.53
C GLY A 40 -6.11 -2.22 -7.07
N ARG A 41 -6.25 -3.52 -6.80
CA ARG A 41 -6.40 -4.03 -5.43
C ARG A 41 -5.18 -3.77 -4.53
N ILE A 42 -3.98 -3.70 -5.10
CA ILE A 42 -2.78 -3.28 -4.35
C ILE A 42 -2.94 -1.83 -3.88
N ARG A 43 -3.23 -0.92 -4.81
CA ARG A 43 -3.44 0.50 -4.50
C ARG A 43 -4.54 0.66 -3.45
N ASP A 44 -5.70 0.06 -3.68
CA ASP A 44 -6.86 0.19 -2.78
C ASP A 44 -6.53 -0.31 -1.36
N SER A 45 -5.72 -1.36 -1.25
CA SER A 45 -5.28 -1.88 0.05
C SER A 45 -4.44 -0.85 0.80
N TYR A 46 -3.52 -0.15 0.12
CA TYR A 46 -2.76 0.92 0.74
C TYR A 46 -3.62 2.15 1.10
N GLU A 47 -4.61 2.50 0.28
CA GLU A 47 -5.57 3.57 0.61
C GLU A 47 -6.40 3.25 1.88
N ARG A 48 -6.77 1.98 2.06
CA ARG A 48 -7.44 1.50 3.28
C ARG A 48 -6.51 1.57 4.49
N LEU A 49 -5.26 1.17 4.35
CA LEU A 49 -4.25 1.28 5.42
C LEU A 49 -3.98 2.73 5.80
N ARG A 50 -3.85 3.64 4.82
CA ARG A 50 -3.75 5.09 5.05
C ARG A 50 -4.97 5.62 5.81
N THR A 51 -6.17 5.18 5.45
CA THR A 51 -7.41 5.54 6.17
C THR A 51 -7.37 5.09 7.64
N MET A 52 -6.80 3.91 7.92
CA MET A 52 -6.62 3.41 9.28
C MET A 52 -5.56 4.22 10.05
N ALA A 53 -4.42 4.53 9.42
CA ALA A 53 -3.37 5.38 9.98
C ALA A 53 -3.86 6.80 10.33
N PHE A 54 -4.68 7.38 9.46
CA PHE A 54 -5.30 8.68 9.68
C PHE A 54 -6.27 8.65 10.87
N ALA A 55 -7.10 7.62 10.96
CA ALA A 55 -8.05 7.46 12.06
C ALA A 55 -7.36 7.27 13.42
N TYR A 56 -6.16 6.67 13.44
CA TYR A 56 -5.34 6.53 14.64
C TYR A 56 -4.85 7.89 15.19
N ASN A 57 -4.46 8.82 14.31
CA ASN A 57 -3.89 10.12 14.72
C ASN A 57 -4.92 11.23 14.92
N GLN A 58 -6.10 11.11 14.31
CA GLN A 58 -7.09 12.17 14.39
C GLN A 58 -7.94 12.10 15.66
N PRO A 59 -8.22 13.24 16.31
CA PRO A 59 -9.16 13.29 17.42
C PRO A 59 -10.59 12.95 16.98
N ASN A 60 -11.42 12.48 17.91
CA ASN A 60 -12.85 12.23 17.71
C ASN A 60 -13.20 11.19 16.64
N THR A 61 -12.27 10.31 16.26
CA THR A 61 -12.55 9.23 15.32
C THR A 61 -13.13 7.98 15.99
N GLY A 62 -13.09 7.92 17.33
CA GLY A 62 -13.37 6.72 18.12
C GLY A 62 -12.27 5.66 18.03
N HIS A 63 -11.15 5.95 17.35
CA HIS A 63 -9.97 5.09 17.25
C HIS A 63 -8.66 5.85 17.51
N THR A 64 -8.76 7.07 18.04
CA THR A 64 -7.60 7.90 18.37
C THR A 64 -6.71 7.15 19.35
N HIS A 65 -5.46 6.90 18.95
CA HIS A 65 -4.49 6.10 19.69
C HIS A 65 -4.92 4.65 20.02
N ASP A 66 -5.84 4.04 19.27
CA ASP A 66 -6.23 2.63 19.45
C ASP A 66 -5.05 1.68 19.12
N PRO A 67 -4.50 0.94 20.10
CA PRO A 67 -3.35 0.07 19.88
C PRO A 67 -3.66 -1.11 18.94
N GLU A 68 -4.90 -1.60 18.91
CA GLU A 68 -5.28 -2.69 18.00
C GLU A 68 -5.40 -2.18 16.56
N LEU A 69 -5.87 -0.96 16.36
CA LEU A 69 -5.86 -0.32 15.03
C LEU A 69 -4.43 -0.12 14.52
N LEU A 70 -3.53 0.39 15.38
CA LEU A 70 -2.11 0.55 15.05
C LEU A 70 -1.49 -0.78 14.65
N LYS A 71 -1.63 -1.80 15.50
CA LYS A 71 -1.10 -3.15 15.26
C LYS A 71 -1.63 -3.76 13.97
N CYS A 72 -2.93 -3.63 13.69
CA CYS A 72 -3.50 -4.09 12.42
C CYS A 72 -2.90 -3.35 11.22
N THR A 73 -2.76 -2.03 11.30
CA THR A 73 -2.22 -1.21 10.21
C THR A 73 -0.76 -1.56 9.91
N LEU A 74 0.08 -1.67 10.94
CA LEU A 74 1.50 -2.04 10.79
C LEU A 74 1.66 -3.45 10.22
N ARG A 75 0.88 -4.42 10.69
CA ARG A 75 0.87 -5.78 10.13
C ARG A 75 0.42 -5.81 8.67
N GLY A 76 -0.54 -4.97 8.30
CA GLY A 76 -0.99 -4.84 6.91
C GLY A 76 0.09 -4.26 6.00
N LEU A 77 0.77 -3.18 6.43
CA LEU A 77 1.89 -2.59 5.68
C LEU A 77 3.01 -3.63 5.45
N GLU A 78 3.40 -4.34 6.52
CA GLU A 78 4.45 -5.35 6.46
C GLU A 78 4.08 -6.49 5.51
N HIS A 79 2.85 -6.98 5.60
CA HIS A 79 2.36 -8.05 4.73
C HIS A 79 2.32 -7.63 3.26
N MET A 80 1.85 -6.42 2.96
CA MET A 80 1.81 -5.89 1.59
C MET A 80 3.22 -5.75 1.01
N ASN A 81 4.19 -5.26 1.78
CA ASN A 81 5.57 -5.19 1.33
C ASN A 81 6.13 -6.59 1.04
N ALA A 82 6.03 -7.51 2.02
CA ALA A 82 6.56 -8.86 1.87
C ALA A 82 5.97 -9.59 0.65
N GLU A 83 4.65 -9.52 0.46
CA GLU A 83 3.97 -10.32 -0.55
C GLU A 83 3.99 -9.71 -1.95
N VAL A 84 3.84 -8.39 -2.09
CA VAL A 84 3.51 -7.80 -3.39
C VAL A 84 4.25 -6.51 -3.73
N TYR A 85 4.48 -5.61 -2.78
CA TYR A 85 5.13 -4.32 -3.05
C TYR A 85 6.54 -4.27 -2.42
N ARG A 86 7.46 -5.05 -3.00
CA ARG A 86 8.87 -5.15 -2.60
C ARG A 86 9.82 -4.91 -3.76
N ALA A 87 11.05 -4.50 -3.45
CA ALA A 87 12.14 -4.46 -4.42
C ALA A 87 12.33 -5.82 -5.10
N GLY A 88 12.63 -5.80 -6.40
CA GLY A 88 12.82 -7.00 -7.22
C GLY A 88 11.53 -7.70 -7.67
N ARG A 89 10.34 -7.18 -7.33
CA ARG A 89 9.07 -7.70 -7.86
C ARG A 89 8.78 -7.10 -9.24
N GLU A 90 8.36 -7.96 -10.17
CA GLU A 90 7.83 -7.54 -11.47
C GLU A 90 6.42 -6.94 -11.31
N THR A 91 6.16 -5.89 -12.09
CA THR A 91 4.85 -5.23 -12.13
C THR A 91 3.90 -6.00 -13.06
N TYR A 92 2.60 -5.80 -12.85
CA TYR A 92 1.54 -6.28 -13.73
C TYR A 92 0.38 -5.31 -13.74
N GLY A 93 -0.42 -5.35 -14.79
CA GLY A 93 -1.58 -4.49 -14.94
C GLY A 93 -1.17 -3.04 -15.15
N ASN A 94 -1.78 -2.12 -14.41
CA ASN A 94 -1.60 -0.69 -14.65
C ASN A 94 -0.36 -0.14 -13.93
N TRP A 95 0.59 0.39 -14.70
CA TRP A 95 1.82 1.03 -14.21
C TRP A 95 1.54 2.12 -13.15
N TYR A 96 0.44 2.87 -13.30
CA TYR A 96 0.07 3.94 -12.37
C TYR A 96 -0.08 3.43 -10.94
N HIS A 97 -0.64 2.23 -10.77
CA HIS A 97 -0.83 1.64 -9.44
C HIS A 97 0.49 1.37 -8.74
N TRP A 98 1.52 0.94 -9.47
CA TRP A 98 2.82 0.61 -8.93
C TRP A 98 3.69 1.83 -8.65
N ARG A 99 3.54 2.90 -9.43
CA ARG A 99 4.51 4.00 -9.43
C ARG A 99 4.00 5.27 -8.80
N ILE A 100 2.68 5.40 -8.69
CA ILE A 100 2.05 6.60 -8.16
C ILE A 100 1.07 6.21 -7.06
N GLY A 101 0.04 5.43 -7.38
CA GLY A 101 -1.08 5.18 -6.46
C GLY A 101 -0.66 4.48 -5.16
N ALA A 102 -0.10 3.27 -5.27
CA ALA A 102 0.36 2.50 -4.11
C ALA A 102 1.47 3.21 -3.30
N PRO A 103 2.57 3.70 -3.92
CA PRO A 103 3.63 4.36 -3.15
C PRO A 103 3.15 5.60 -2.41
N GLN A 104 2.30 6.44 -3.04
CA GLN A 104 1.78 7.63 -2.37
C GLN A 104 0.96 7.27 -1.12
N ALA A 105 0.02 6.33 -1.24
CA ALA A 105 -0.80 5.91 -0.10
C ALA A 105 0.02 5.20 1.00
N MET A 106 1.02 4.41 0.60
CA MET A 106 1.93 3.72 1.52
C MET A 106 2.81 4.72 2.29
N GLN A 107 3.41 5.69 1.60
CA GLN A 107 4.26 6.72 2.22
C GLN A 107 3.44 7.61 3.16
N ASP A 108 2.23 8.03 2.77
CA ASP A 108 1.33 8.78 3.65
C ASP A 108 1.04 8.01 4.95
N ALA A 109 0.79 6.70 4.87
CA ALA A 109 0.59 5.87 6.05
C ALA A 109 1.85 5.79 6.93
N CYS A 110 3.04 5.70 6.31
CA CYS A 110 4.32 5.69 7.03
C CYS A 110 4.60 7.02 7.72
N VAL A 111 4.32 8.16 7.09
CA VAL A 111 4.47 9.49 7.68
C VAL A 111 3.54 9.66 8.88
N LEU A 112 2.27 9.26 8.73
CA LEU A 112 1.29 9.32 9.81
C LEU A 112 1.67 8.44 11.01
N LEU A 113 2.36 7.33 10.79
CA LEU A 113 2.74 6.37 11.83
C LEU A 113 4.25 6.35 12.09
N TYR A 114 4.98 7.42 11.75
CA TYR A 114 6.44 7.41 11.68
C TYR A 114 7.12 6.90 12.96
N GLU A 115 6.63 7.33 14.13
CA GLU A 115 7.16 6.90 15.43
C GLU A 115 6.93 5.40 15.74
N HIS A 116 6.06 4.73 14.99
CA HIS A 116 5.67 3.34 15.20
C HIS A 116 6.15 2.39 14.11
N VAL A 117 6.63 2.90 12.97
CA VAL A 117 7.17 2.06 11.89
C VAL A 117 8.61 1.68 12.24
N PRO A 118 8.95 0.38 12.35
CA PRO A 118 10.34 -0.03 12.57
C PRO A 118 11.25 0.46 11.45
N ALA A 119 12.45 0.94 11.81
CA ALA A 119 13.40 1.50 10.84
C ALA A 119 13.76 0.52 9.70
N GLU A 120 13.87 -0.77 10.02
CA GLU A 120 14.14 -1.82 9.03
C GLU A 120 12.98 -2.00 8.03
N SER A 121 11.73 -1.98 8.51
CA SER A 121 10.56 -2.01 7.63
C SER A 121 10.50 -0.75 6.76
N LEU A 122 10.76 0.43 7.33
CA LEU A 122 10.79 1.69 6.57
C LEU A 122 11.85 1.64 5.45
N ALA A 123 13.05 1.15 5.73
CA ALA A 123 14.10 1.00 4.71
C ALA A 123 13.66 0.08 3.57
N ARG A 124 12.98 -1.05 3.87
CA ARG A 124 12.45 -1.95 2.83
C ARG A 124 11.31 -1.31 2.02
N TYR A 125 10.48 -0.49 2.65
CA TYR A 125 9.40 0.22 1.96
C TYR A 125 9.96 1.25 0.99
N LEU A 126 10.99 2.00 1.40
CA LEU A 126 11.68 2.97 0.54
C LEU A 126 12.43 2.27 -0.60
N ALA A 127 13.13 1.17 -0.33
CA ALA A 127 13.76 0.38 -1.39
C ALA A 127 12.76 -0.15 -2.43
N ALA A 128 11.52 -0.46 -2.02
CA ALA A 128 10.46 -0.82 -2.95
C ALA A 128 10.04 0.37 -3.83
N VAL A 129 9.96 1.58 -3.25
CA VAL A 129 9.68 2.81 -4.02
C VAL A 129 10.77 3.03 -5.05
N ASP A 130 12.05 2.99 -4.65
CA ASP A 130 13.19 3.20 -5.56
C ASP A 130 13.20 2.19 -6.71
N HIS A 131 12.81 0.95 -6.43
CA HIS A 131 12.68 -0.12 -7.44
C HIS A 131 11.59 0.19 -8.48
N PHE A 132 10.41 0.64 -8.04
CA PHE A 132 9.28 0.90 -8.95
C PHE A 132 9.31 2.31 -9.56
N VAL A 133 10.00 3.26 -8.94
CA VAL A 133 10.08 4.67 -9.36
C VAL A 133 11.54 5.09 -9.49
N PRO A 134 12.31 4.49 -10.42
CA PRO A 134 13.70 4.87 -10.62
C PRO A 134 13.79 6.31 -11.16
N ASP A 135 14.80 7.06 -10.71
CA ASP A 135 15.04 8.49 -11.02
C ASP A 135 15.02 8.87 -12.51
N ARG A 136 15.24 7.88 -13.38
CA ARG A 136 15.41 8.03 -14.84
C ARG A 136 14.14 8.41 -15.61
N GLU A 137 13.01 8.64 -14.94
CA GLU A 137 11.76 9.02 -15.60
C GLU A 137 11.37 10.49 -15.43
N VAL A 138 12.15 11.28 -14.71
CA VAL A 138 11.97 12.74 -14.64
C VAL A 138 12.72 13.46 -15.76
N GLU A 139 13.62 12.78 -16.48
CA GLU A 139 14.59 13.43 -17.38
C GLU A 139 14.22 13.46 -18.88
N ASP A 140 13.07 12.93 -19.32
CA ASP A 140 12.76 12.84 -20.76
C ASP A 140 11.49 13.60 -21.19
N ARG A 141 11.43 14.89 -20.86
CA ARG A 141 10.67 15.86 -21.67
C ARG A 141 11.66 16.70 -22.48
N PRO A 142 11.93 16.36 -23.76
CA PRO A 142 12.56 17.31 -24.65
C PRO A 142 11.65 18.55 -24.72
N GLY A 143 12.21 19.70 -24.31
CA GLY A 143 11.54 20.98 -24.43
C GLY A 143 11.10 21.17 -25.87
N VAL A 144 9.82 21.47 -26.06
CA VAL A 144 9.30 21.91 -27.35
C VAL A 144 10.02 23.23 -27.66
N SER A 145 10.87 23.18 -28.69
CA SER A 145 11.48 24.37 -29.29
C SER A 145 10.45 25.13 -30.11
#